data_AF-A0A4Z1JBV3-F1
#
_entry.id   AF-A0A4Z1JBV3-F1
#
_cell.length_a   1.000
_cell.length_b   1.000
_cell.length_c   1.000
_cell.angle_alpha   90.00
_cell.angle_beta   90.00
_cell.angle_gamma   90.00
#
_symmetry.space_group_name_H-M   'P 1'
#
loop_
_entity.id
_entity.type
_entity.pdbx_description
1 polymer ?
#
loop_
_entity_poly.entity_id
_entity_poly.type
_entity_poly.pdbx_seq_one_letter_code
_entity_poly.pdbx_strand_id
1 'polypeptide(L)'
;MASSATEIEPLLASSMRVLRNQTTLQDLIAAYPSLKEKSLSSPSSLTELERRVFLDLPDPEIESANISAATNLSRAELIEKAVTNRGSLTDAEVLVLKDRFWTSPTQEENLRITDGFMDLTYLENEEEAFKIGIHEFWGREKAVRNYQLNDVLNAALPYAPEWIKQLHKEGKQQWGFVCFYDAAAQTIDVERLEEFQFALGSFFEHALRFNGSKDIINAKWKYMTFNAPATAFAHTATSMQTEGHSGGITFQDVGSQFRNAFREILEDPEKYQRREDIISTTEYTGDLEDGIAGSGFLTNTFLVFDPVCIDLVVESGYFYDNMRVLAFEAEFPVPGRTCVEGYQGYTWVRLDQLVYYFYELRMKNELGIDKIWEAAQKSQNSAFVSMDPEEALNWSRSNHQTAFTSDSILGKRRNALGSTAVPRVMPNLQASLNNVKTRVWGAIVNTTANPTFNRYANNPTTRNTESALSLLRSGMAVVNYINDPNIQALMGEVHQGIRTALTEFDTLYNSAPLPAAQTVHLADLWDEYIKFLAKRIRNHHYNYLTDPTYGRFNLLRAGWQRVLDNNPTRQRTVIANANLAKINALAAQVEVTVVFNETPFST
;
A
#
# COMPACT_ATOMS: atom_id res chain seq x y z
N MET A 1 12.74 -18.96 28.74
CA MET A 1 12.47 -17.52 28.99
C MET A 1 11.00 -17.38 29.32
N ALA A 2 10.65 -16.86 30.49
CA ALA A 2 9.25 -16.54 30.82
C ALA A 2 8.91 -15.22 30.11
N SER A 3 8.11 -15.28 29.05
CA SER A 3 7.52 -14.06 28.48
C SER A 3 6.71 -13.38 29.59
N SER A 4 6.87 -12.07 29.73
CA SER A 4 6.18 -11.32 30.78
C SER A 4 4.68 -11.37 30.52
N ALA A 5 3.85 -11.47 31.57
CA ALA A 5 2.39 -11.52 31.43
C ALA A 5 1.84 -10.33 30.61
N THR A 6 2.56 -9.21 30.61
CA THR A 6 2.29 -7.98 29.86
C THR A 6 2.42 -8.14 28.34
N GLU A 7 3.31 -9.02 27.85
CA GLU A 7 3.51 -9.23 26.41
C GLU A 7 2.42 -10.08 25.78
N ILE A 8 1.80 -10.98 26.55
CA ILE A 8 0.84 -11.94 26.02
C ILE A 8 -0.62 -11.50 26.14
N GLU A 9 -0.92 -10.57 27.05
CA GLU A 9 -2.27 -10.05 27.23
C GLU A 9 -2.90 -9.53 25.91
N PRO A 10 -2.21 -8.78 25.04
CA PRO A 10 -2.77 -8.37 23.75
C PRO A 10 -3.10 -9.55 22.81
N LEU A 11 -2.32 -10.63 22.87
CA LEU A 11 -2.56 -11.85 22.08
C LEU A 11 -3.74 -12.66 22.64
N LEU A 12 -3.90 -12.72 23.96
CA LEU A 12 -5.05 -13.39 24.57
C LEU A 12 -6.34 -12.56 24.40
N ALA A 13 -6.24 -11.22 24.38
CA ALA A 13 -7.37 -10.33 24.12
C ALA A 13 -7.91 -10.44 22.69
N SER A 14 -7.09 -10.92 21.74
CA SER A 14 -7.47 -11.10 20.34
C SER A 14 -8.09 -12.46 20.01
N SER A 15 -8.13 -13.39 20.98
CA SER A 15 -8.79 -14.70 20.85
C SER A 15 -10.28 -14.55 20.53
N MET A 16 -10.76 -15.36 19.58
CA MET A 16 -12.17 -15.41 19.18
C MET A 16 -13.08 -15.78 20.34
N ARG A 17 -12.63 -16.65 21.26
CA ARG A 17 -13.37 -16.95 22.49
C ARG A 17 -13.59 -15.71 23.37
N VAL A 18 -12.59 -14.83 23.46
CA VAL A 18 -12.72 -13.55 24.19
C VAL A 18 -13.62 -12.58 23.44
N LEU A 19 -13.37 -12.39 22.15
CA LEU A 19 -14.13 -11.47 21.30
C LEU A 19 -15.63 -11.84 21.23
N ARG A 20 -15.96 -13.13 21.29
CA ARG A 20 -17.33 -13.65 21.26
C ARG A 20 -17.92 -13.95 22.64
N ASN A 21 -17.25 -13.51 23.71
CA ASN A 21 -17.69 -13.68 25.10
C ASN A 21 -17.94 -15.14 25.53
N GLN A 22 -17.21 -16.11 24.96
CA GLN A 22 -17.19 -17.49 25.44
C GLN A 22 -16.30 -17.67 26.66
N THR A 23 -15.30 -16.79 26.81
CA THR A 23 -14.39 -16.76 27.97
C THR A 23 -14.02 -15.31 28.25
N THR A 24 -13.77 -14.95 29.51
CA THR A 24 -13.28 -13.60 29.80
C THR A 24 -11.76 -13.55 29.61
N LEU A 25 -11.23 -12.38 29.22
CA LEU A 25 -9.78 -12.17 29.11
C LEU A 25 -9.06 -12.55 30.41
N GLN A 26 -9.65 -12.23 31.57
CA GLN A 26 -9.05 -12.52 32.86
C GLN A 26 -9.00 -14.02 33.16
N ASP A 27 -10.04 -14.76 32.81
CA ASP A 27 -10.02 -16.23 32.95
C ASP A 27 -8.96 -16.86 32.05
N LEU A 28 -8.82 -16.34 30.82
CA LEU A 28 -7.83 -16.83 29.88
C LEU A 28 -6.39 -16.52 30.34
N ILE A 29 -6.13 -15.29 30.82
CA ILE A 29 -4.84 -14.91 31.42
C ILE A 29 -4.50 -15.80 32.61
N ALA A 30 -5.48 -16.07 33.48
CA ALA A 30 -5.28 -16.89 34.66
C ALA A 30 -4.99 -18.36 34.31
N ALA A 31 -5.67 -18.91 33.30
CA ALA A 31 -5.48 -20.30 32.86
C ALA A 31 -4.21 -20.51 32.05
N TYR A 32 -3.78 -19.51 31.28
CA TYR A 32 -2.75 -19.65 30.25
C TYR A 32 -1.41 -20.24 30.74
N PRO A 33 -0.83 -19.83 31.89
CA PRO A 33 0.43 -20.41 32.36
C PRO A 33 0.36 -21.93 32.54
N SER A 34 -0.73 -22.43 33.12
CA SER A 34 -0.94 -23.86 33.34
C SER A 34 -1.21 -24.59 32.02
N LEU A 35 -2.02 -24.01 31.14
CA LEU A 35 -2.29 -24.58 29.81
C LEU A 35 -1.00 -24.70 28.98
N LYS A 36 -0.16 -23.66 29.00
CA LYS A 36 1.14 -23.64 28.31
C LYS A 36 2.11 -24.66 28.89
N GLU A 37 2.18 -24.79 30.21
CA GLU A 37 3.04 -25.79 30.85
C GLU A 37 2.61 -27.22 30.48
N LYS A 38 1.29 -27.51 30.56
CA LYS A 38 0.73 -28.80 30.15
C LYS A 38 0.98 -29.09 28.67
N SER A 39 0.78 -28.10 27.79
CA SER A 39 0.97 -28.28 26.35
C SER A 39 2.44 -28.57 25.99
N LEU A 40 3.40 -27.95 26.68
CA LEU A 40 4.83 -28.16 26.43
C LEU A 40 5.36 -29.46 27.05
N SER A 41 4.82 -29.87 28.20
CA SER A 41 5.30 -31.04 28.94
C SER A 41 4.65 -32.35 28.50
N SER A 42 3.34 -32.35 28.29
CA SER A 42 2.56 -33.53 27.91
C SER A 42 1.27 -33.09 27.19
N PRO A 43 1.31 -32.87 25.86
CA PRO A 43 0.15 -32.44 25.08
C PRO A 43 -1.12 -33.24 25.32
N SER A 44 -0.98 -34.56 25.44
CA SER A 44 -2.08 -35.50 25.68
C SER A 44 -2.71 -35.38 27.08
N SER A 45 -2.11 -34.61 27.98
CA SER A 45 -2.65 -34.34 29.33
C SER A 45 -3.68 -33.22 29.36
N LEU A 46 -3.80 -32.43 28.29
CA LEU A 46 -4.86 -31.42 28.17
C LEU A 46 -6.21 -32.09 28.04
N THR A 47 -7.17 -31.68 28.87
CA THR A 47 -8.58 -32.05 28.65
C THR A 47 -9.11 -31.40 27.37
N GLU A 48 -10.20 -31.93 26.81
CA GLU A 48 -10.80 -31.35 25.59
C GLU A 48 -11.20 -29.87 25.77
N LEU A 49 -11.70 -29.50 26.96
CA LEU A 49 -12.04 -28.11 27.26
C LEU A 49 -10.78 -27.23 27.33
N GLU A 50 -9.74 -27.68 28.04
CA GLU A 50 -8.46 -26.96 28.12
C GLU A 50 -7.83 -26.77 26.75
N ARG A 51 -7.89 -27.81 25.90
CA ARG A 51 -7.41 -27.77 24.52
C ARG A 51 -8.18 -26.76 23.68
N ARG A 52 -9.51 -26.72 23.78
CA ARG A 52 -10.34 -25.73 23.06
C ARG A 52 -10.05 -24.30 23.50
N VAL A 53 -9.89 -24.07 24.82
CA VAL A 53 -9.51 -22.76 25.35
C VAL A 53 -8.13 -22.36 24.85
N PHE A 54 -7.18 -23.29 24.86
CA PHE A 54 -5.80 -23.04 24.50
C PHE A 54 -5.57 -22.85 22.99
N LEU A 55 -6.28 -23.60 22.14
CA LEU A 55 -6.22 -23.51 20.67
C LEU A 55 -7.19 -22.46 20.08
N ASP A 56 -7.93 -21.74 20.94
CA ASP A 56 -8.98 -20.80 20.55
C ASP A 56 -10.03 -21.43 19.62
N LEU A 57 -10.52 -22.62 19.97
CA LEU A 57 -11.59 -23.32 19.24
C LEU A 57 -12.97 -22.99 19.83
N PRO A 58 -14.06 -23.03 19.05
CA PRO A 58 -15.41 -22.85 19.59
C PRO A 58 -15.81 -23.96 20.57
N ASP A 59 -16.84 -23.71 21.38
CA ASP A 59 -17.46 -24.78 22.17
C ASP A 59 -18.10 -25.86 21.27
N PRO A 60 -18.21 -27.13 21.72
CA PRO A 60 -18.63 -28.26 20.88
C PRO A 60 -19.96 -28.05 20.13
N GLU A 61 -20.93 -27.39 20.75
CA GLU A 61 -22.24 -27.10 20.14
C GLU A 61 -22.10 -26.09 18.99
N ILE A 62 -21.27 -25.05 19.17
CA ILE A 62 -21.02 -24.02 18.17
C ILE A 62 -20.16 -24.57 17.03
N GLU A 63 -19.13 -25.37 17.36
CA GLU A 63 -18.33 -26.09 16.36
C GLU A 63 -19.21 -26.97 15.47
N SER A 64 -20.05 -27.81 16.08
CA SER A 64 -20.93 -28.71 15.37
C SER A 64 -21.95 -27.96 14.50
N ALA A 65 -22.53 -26.87 15.00
CA ALA A 65 -23.44 -26.02 14.24
C ALA A 65 -22.75 -25.38 13.03
N ASN A 66 -21.54 -24.85 13.21
CA ASN A 66 -20.78 -24.20 12.13
C ASN A 66 -20.33 -25.22 11.06
N ILE A 67 -19.87 -26.40 11.47
CA ILE A 67 -19.53 -27.49 10.54
C ILE A 67 -20.78 -27.92 9.78
N SER A 68 -21.91 -28.14 10.46
CA SER A 68 -23.17 -28.57 9.84
C SER A 68 -23.73 -27.53 8.86
N ALA A 69 -23.47 -26.24 9.09
CA ALA A 69 -23.82 -25.18 8.16
C ALA A 69 -22.98 -25.21 6.87
N ALA A 70 -21.75 -25.73 6.93
CA ALA A 70 -20.83 -25.81 5.81
C ALA A 70 -20.89 -27.15 5.06
N THR A 71 -21.11 -28.26 5.77
CA THR A 71 -21.05 -29.62 5.22
C THR A 71 -21.85 -30.62 6.05
N ASN A 72 -22.20 -31.76 5.45
CA ASN A 72 -22.84 -32.88 6.16
C ASN A 72 -21.82 -33.83 6.83
N LEU A 73 -20.53 -33.55 6.71
CA LEU A 73 -19.45 -34.34 7.32
C LEU A 73 -19.35 -34.05 8.81
N SER A 74 -18.99 -35.07 9.58
CA SER A 74 -18.51 -34.87 10.95
C SER A 74 -17.16 -34.14 10.95
N ARG A 75 -16.78 -33.61 12.11
CA ARG A 75 -15.48 -32.97 12.33
C ARG A 75 -14.30 -33.85 11.89
N ALA A 76 -14.32 -35.13 12.25
CA ALA A 76 -13.25 -36.06 11.91
C ALA A 76 -13.17 -36.33 10.41
N GLU A 77 -14.33 -36.55 9.75
CA GLU A 77 -14.40 -36.75 8.30
C GLU A 77 -13.97 -35.51 7.52
N LEU A 78 -14.28 -34.30 8.02
CA LEU A 78 -13.84 -33.06 7.39
C LEU A 78 -12.31 -32.88 7.49
N ILE A 79 -11.72 -33.16 8.66
CA ILE A 79 -10.25 -33.13 8.85
C ILE A 79 -9.58 -34.17 7.95
N GLU A 80 -10.09 -35.40 7.92
CA GLU A 80 -9.56 -36.46 7.06
C GLU A 80 -9.66 -36.09 5.58
N LYS A 81 -10.81 -35.57 5.14
CA LYS A 81 -11.00 -35.10 3.76
C LYS A 81 -10.02 -33.99 3.40
N ALA A 82 -9.77 -33.04 4.31
CA ALA A 82 -8.82 -31.96 4.07
C ALA A 82 -7.41 -32.50 3.81
N VAL A 83 -6.94 -33.44 4.64
CA VAL A 83 -5.59 -34.01 4.52
C VAL A 83 -5.46 -34.99 3.35
N THR A 84 -6.46 -35.83 3.10
CA THR A 84 -6.39 -36.89 2.08
C THR A 84 -6.83 -36.44 0.68
N ASN A 85 -7.72 -35.45 0.57
CA ASN A 85 -8.32 -35.01 -0.69
C ASN A 85 -8.66 -33.51 -0.69
N ARG A 86 -7.66 -32.66 -0.43
CA ARG A 86 -7.81 -31.19 -0.37
C ARG A 86 -8.55 -30.56 -1.56
N GLY A 87 -8.32 -31.08 -2.77
CA GLY A 87 -8.95 -30.56 -4.00
C GLY A 87 -10.46 -30.77 -4.07
N SER A 88 -11.02 -31.64 -3.22
CA SER A 88 -12.46 -31.91 -3.13
C SER A 88 -13.19 -31.06 -2.07
N LEU A 89 -12.47 -30.21 -1.34
CA LEU A 89 -13.07 -29.30 -0.36
C LEU A 89 -13.95 -28.25 -1.07
N THR A 90 -15.15 -28.03 -0.58
CA THR A 90 -16.02 -26.91 -1.02
C THR A 90 -15.53 -25.59 -0.44
N ASP A 91 -15.99 -24.45 -0.97
CA ASP A 91 -15.60 -23.14 -0.44
C ASP A 91 -16.04 -22.95 1.03
N ALA A 92 -17.20 -23.48 1.41
CA ALA A 92 -17.69 -23.44 2.79
C ALA A 92 -16.83 -24.31 3.72
N GLU A 93 -16.40 -25.49 3.27
CA GLU A 93 -15.47 -26.37 4.00
C GLU A 93 -14.09 -25.72 4.17
N VAL A 94 -13.58 -25.04 3.14
CA VAL A 94 -12.32 -24.28 3.21
C VAL A 94 -12.42 -23.15 4.22
N LEU A 95 -13.52 -22.38 4.20
CA LEU A 95 -13.75 -21.28 5.14
C LEU A 95 -13.79 -21.75 6.59
N VAL A 96 -14.56 -22.81 6.87
CA VAL A 96 -14.70 -23.32 8.24
C VAL A 96 -13.38 -23.93 8.74
N LEU A 97 -12.54 -24.52 7.87
CA LEU A 97 -11.20 -25.00 8.25
C LEU A 97 -10.21 -23.86 8.46
N LYS A 98 -10.18 -22.87 7.56
CA LYS A 98 -9.35 -21.66 7.70
C LYS A 98 -9.63 -20.96 9.03
N ASP A 99 -10.92 -20.78 9.35
CA ASP A 99 -11.36 -20.05 10.53
C ASP A 99 -11.43 -20.97 11.78
N ARG A 100 -10.77 -22.14 11.76
CA ARG A 100 -10.69 -23.10 12.89
C ARG A 100 -12.04 -23.43 13.53
N PHE A 101 -13.02 -23.69 12.67
CA PHE A 101 -14.43 -23.97 12.96
C PHE A 101 -15.25 -22.80 13.50
N TRP A 102 -14.69 -21.59 13.57
CA TRP A 102 -15.48 -20.38 13.76
C TRP A 102 -16.23 -19.99 12.49
N THR A 103 -17.33 -19.26 12.65
CA THR A 103 -17.84 -18.43 11.55
C THR A 103 -16.88 -17.28 11.28
N SER A 104 -16.82 -16.84 10.02
CA SER A 104 -15.90 -15.78 9.61
C SER A 104 -16.02 -14.54 10.51
N PRO A 105 -14.89 -13.98 10.98
CA PRO A 105 -14.92 -12.83 11.86
C PRO A 105 -15.59 -11.62 11.20
N THR A 106 -16.32 -10.86 11.99
CA THR A 106 -16.83 -9.54 11.61
C THR A 106 -15.67 -8.58 11.32
N GLN A 107 -15.95 -7.45 10.66
CA GLN A 107 -14.93 -6.43 10.42
C GLN A 107 -14.31 -5.91 11.72
N GLU A 108 -15.10 -5.77 12.80
CA GLU A 108 -14.60 -5.32 14.10
C GLU A 108 -13.71 -6.36 14.77
N GLU A 109 -14.08 -7.65 14.69
CA GLU A 109 -13.24 -8.74 15.19
C GLU A 109 -11.92 -8.81 14.40
N ASN A 110 -11.94 -8.73 13.07
CA ASN A 110 -10.73 -8.74 12.23
C ASN A 110 -9.73 -7.62 12.57
N LEU A 111 -10.20 -6.45 13.03
CA LEU A 111 -9.33 -5.36 13.46
C LEU A 111 -8.63 -5.61 14.81
N ARG A 112 -9.14 -6.58 15.58
CA ARG A 112 -8.63 -6.94 16.91
C ARG A 112 -7.82 -8.24 16.91
N ILE A 113 -8.07 -9.13 15.94
CA ILE A 113 -7.28 -10.35 15.73
C ILE A 113 -5.83 -9.96 15.42
N THR A 114 -4.89 -10.52 16.18
CA THR A 114 -3.46 -10.37 15.95
C THR A 114 -2.90 -11.69 15.44
N ASP A 115 -2.19 -11.65 14.32
CA ASP A 115 -1.50 -12.82 13.78
C ASP A 115 -0.34 -13.19 14.73
N GLY A 116 -0.52 -14.25 15.50
CA GLY A 116 0.50 -14.66 16.48
C GLY A 116 0.18 -15.87 17.33
N PHE A 117 -0.85 -16.66 17.00
CA PHE A 117 -1.13 -17.86 17.79
C PHE A 117 -0.06 -18.92 17.57
N MET A 118 0.43 -19.48 18.68
CA MET A 118 1.65 -20.29 18.77
C MET A 118 1.60 -21.57 17.92
N ASP A 119 2.78 -22.09 17.53
CA ASP A 119 2.96 -23.48 17.08
C ASP A 119 2.62 -24.39 18.27
N LEU A 120 1.45 -25.03 18.20
CA LEU A 120 0.86 -25.78 19.31
C LEU A 120 0.59 -27.24 18.94
N THR A 121 0.33 -28.04 19.95
CA THR A 121 0.08 -29.47 19.83
C THR A 121 -1.38 -29.75 19.49
N TYR A 122 -1.67 -29.72 18.20
CA TYR A 122 -2.96 -30.13 17.63
C TYR A 122 -3.17 -31.65 17.75
N LEU A 123 -4.41 -32.10 17.55
CA LEU A 123 -4.65 -33.54 17.32
C LEU A 123 -4.04 -33.97 15.98
N GLU A 124 -3.88 -35.29 15.81
CA GLU A 124 -3.43 -35.88 14.56
C GLU A 124 -4.22 -35.30 13.38
N ASN A 125 -3.51 -34.81 12.36
CA ASN A 125 -4.04 -34.21 11.13
C ASN A 125 -4.81 -32.89 11.28
N GLU A 126 -5.08 -32.40 12.49
CA GLU A 126 -5.86 -31.17 12.68
C GLU A 126 -5.06 -29.92 12.30
N GLU A 127 -3.80 -29.82 12.73
CA GLU A 127 -2.93 -28.71 12.32
C GLU A 127 -2.80 -28.64 10.80
N GLU A 128 -2.55 -29.79 10.20
CA GLU A 128 -2.39 -29.93 8.76
C GLU A 128 -3.69 -29.57 8.03
N ALA A 129 -4.85 -29.99 8.54
CA ALA A 129 -6.14 -29.61 7.98
C ALA A 129 -6.39 -28.10 8.05
N PHE A 130 -6.01 -27.42 9.13
CA PHE A 130 -6.11 -25.96 9.23
C PHE A 130 -5.13 -25.25 8.30
N LYS A 131 -3.87 -25.72 8.22
CA LYS A 131 -2.88 -25.21 7.26
C LYS A 131 -3.39 -25.37 5.83
N ILE A 132 -3.94 -26.53 5.48
CA ILE A 132 -4.58 -26.79 4.19
C ILE A 132 -5.76 -25.85 3.95
N GLY A 133 -6.65 -25.64 4.94
CA GLY A 133 -7.76 -24.69 4.84
C GLY A 133 -7.28 -23.27 4.54
N ILE A 134 -6.25 -22.80 5.25
CA ILE A 134 -5.62 -21.49 5.02
C ILE A 134 -5.01 -21.43 3.60
N HIS A 135 -4.22 -22.43 3.20
CA HIS A 135 -3.56 -22.48 1.90
C HIS A 135 -4.57 -22.56 0.74
N GLU A 136 -5.60 -23.38 0.85
CA GLU A 136 -6.67 -23.50 -0.15
C GLU A 136 -7.47 -22.21 -0.27
N PHE A 137 -7.80 -21.55 0.86
CA PHE A 137 -8.49 -20.26 0.84
C PHE A 137 -7.67 -19.22 0.06
N TRP A 138 -6.41 -19.03 0.45
CA TRP A 138 -5.54 -18.05 -0.20
C TRP A 138 -5.21 -18.44 -1.64
N GLY A 139 -5.10 -19.73 -1.94
CA GLY A 139 -4.91 -20.27 -3.28
C GLY A 139 -6.10 -19.95 -4.20
N ARG A 140 -7.33 -20.16 -3.73
CA ARG A 140 -8.56 -19.84 -4.48
C ARG A 140 -8.73 -18.34 -4.67
N GLU A 141 -8.55 -17.54 -3.62
CA GLU A 141 -8.57 -16.09 -3.77
C GLU A 141 -7.50 -15.59 -4.74
N LYS A 142 -6.28 -16.14 -4.67
CA LYS A 142 -5.21 -15.83 -5.61
C LYS A 142 -5.61 -16.24 -7.03
N ALA A 143 -6.26 -17.38 -7.22
CA ALA A 143 -6.75 -17.81 -8.54
C ALA A 143 -7.84 -16.86 -9.08
N VAL A 144 -8.80 -16.44 -8.26
CA VAL A 144 -9.82 -15.45 -8.65
C VAL A 144 -9.19 -14.11 -9.00
N ARG A 145 -8.26 -13.62 -8.17
CA ARG A 145 -7.49 -12.39 -8.45
C ARG A 145 -6.69 -12.53 -9.74
N ASN A 146 -6.03 -13.66 -9.96
CA ASN A 146 -5.27 -13.93 -11.18
C ASN A 146 -6.18 -13.98 -12.41
N TYR A 147 -7.38 -14.55 -12.31
CA TYR A 147 -8.36 -14.56 -13.39
C TYR A 147 -8.79 -13.13 -13.76
N GLN A 148 -9.18 -12.33 -12.76
CA GLN A 148 -9.52 -10.92 -12.96
C GLN A 148 -8.34 -10.11 -13.51
N LEU A 149 -7.13 -10.37 -13.00
CA LEU A 149 -5.92 -9.73 -13.48
C LEU A 149 -5.61 -10.14 -14.91
N ASN A 150 -5.85 -11.39 -15.31
CA ASN A 150 -5.68 -11.85 -16.68
C ASN A 150 -6.62 -11.13 -17.65
N ASP A 151 -7.86 -10.85 -17.26
CA ASP A 151 -8.79 -10.06 -18.09
C ASP A 151 -8.29 -8.63 -18.29
N VAL A 152 -7.85 -7.98 -17.20
CA VAL A 152 -7.27 -6.62 -17.25
C VAL A 152 -5.98 -6.62 -18.08
N LEU A 153 -5.12 -7.61 -17.88
CA LEU A 153 -3.88 -7.84 -18.60
C LEU A 153 -4.14 -8.00 -20.10
N ASN A 154 -5.06 -8.86 -20.49
CA ASN A 154 -5.43 -9.08 -21.90
C ASN A 154 -5.98 -7.80 -22.55
N ALA A 155 -6.70 -6.97 -21.79
CA ALA A 155 -7.18 -5.67 -22.25
C ALA A 155 -6.04 -4.63 -22.38
N ALA A 156 -5.06 -4.64 -21.47
CA ALA A 156 -3.98 -3.65 -21.41
C ALA A 156 -2.80 -3.98 -22.34
N LEU A 157 -2.46 -5.26 -22.49
CA LEU A 157 -1.26 -5.74 -23.19
C LEU A 157 -1.10 -5.22 -24.63
N PRO A 158 -2.16 -5.12 -25.47
CA PRO A 158 -2.04 -4.57 -26.83
C PRO A 158 -1.51 -3.13 -26.89
N TYR A 159 -1.69 -2.34 -25.81
CA TYR A 159 -1.29 -0.94 -25.73
C TYR A 159 0.03 -0.72 -24.97
N ALA A 160 0.57 -1.78 -24.36
CA ALA A 160 1.83 -1.72 -23.65
C ALA A 160 3.00 -1.36 -24.59
N PRO A 161 4.08 -0.75 -24.07
CA PRO A 161 5.35 -0.66 -24.80
C PRO A 161 5.79 -2.03 -25.35
N GLU A 162 6.44 -2.06 -26.52
CA GLU A 162 6.88 -3.31 -27.15
C GLU A 162 7.82 -4.13 -26.25
N TRP A 163 8.69 -3.48 -25.49
CA TRP A 163 9.54 -4.20 -24.53
C TRP A 163 8.71 -4.92 -23.46
N ILE A 164 7.61 -4.33 -22.97
CA ILE A 164 6.71 -4.98 -22.00
C ILE A 164 5.97 -6.16 -22.63
N LYS A 165 5.53 -6.02 -23.89
CA LYS A 165 4.92 -7.14 -24.63
C LYS A 165 5.90 -8.28 -24.81
N GLN A 166 7.16 -7.96 -25.10
CA GLN A 166 8.25 -8.93 -25.20
C GLN A 166 8.46 -9.66 -23.87
N LEU A 167 8.58 -8.93 -22.75
CA LEU A 167 8.70 -9.53 -21.42
C LEU A 167 7.53 -10.49 -21.15
N HIS A 168 6.29 -10.04 -21.39
CA HIS A 168 5.12 -10.88 -21.22
C HIS A 168 5.18 -12.16 -22.06
N LYS A 169 5.61 -12.06 -23.33
CA LYS A 169 5.78 -13.19 -24.25
C LYS A 169 6.87 -14.16 -23.80
N GLU A 170 7.96 -13.67 -23.23
CA GLU A 170 9.04 -14.50 -22.67
C GLU A 170 8.57 -15.33 -21.48
N GLY A 171 7.46 -14.95 -20.82
CA GLY A 171 6.81 -15.79 -19.81
C GLY A 171 7.58 -15.91 -18.50
N LYS A 172 8.65 -15.12 -18.29
CA LYS A 172 9.44 -15.20 -17.06
C LYS A 172 8.60 -14.84 -15.82
N GLN A 173 9.02 -15.42 -14.71
CA GLN A 173 8.31 -15.31 -13.45
C GLN A 173 8.40 -13.89 -12.86
N GLN A 174 9.59 -13.28 -12.94
CA GLN A 174 9.89 -12.00 -12.31
C GLN A 174 10.73 -11.10 -13.22
N TRP A 175 10.75 -9.81 -12.93
CA TRP A 175 11.52 -8.80 -13.65
C TRP A 175 12.04 -7.77 -12.68
N GLY A 176 13.21 -7.20 -12.97
CA GLY A 176 13.72 -6.06 -12.22
C GLY A 176 15.21 -6.17 -12.00
N PHE A 177 15.64 -5.81 -10.79
CA PHE A 177 17.05 -5.64 -10.47
C PHE A 177 17.43 -6.39 -9.20
N VAL A 178 18.68 -6.85 -9.16
CA VAL A 178 19.36 -7.11 -7.89
C VAL A 178 19.79 -5.76 -7.32
N CYS A 179 19.57 -5.57 -6.03
CA CYS A 179 19.83 -4.33 -5.30
C CYS A 179 20.70 -4.62 -4.09
N PHE A 180 21.62 -3.72 -3.80
CA PHE A 180 22.39 -3.74 -2.56
C PHE A 180 21.99 -2.61 -1.63
N TYR A 181 21.84 -2.89 -0.34
CA TYR A 181 22.03 -1.88 0.69
C TYR A 181 23.53 -1.72 0.90
N ASP A 182 24.05 -0.52 0.67
CA ASP A 182 25.46 -0.25 0.92
C ASP A 182 25.79 -0.32 2.41
N ALA A 183 27.08 -0.36 2.76
CA ALA A 183 27.50 -0.52 4.15
C ALA A 183 26.98 0.60 5.07
N ALA A 184 26.78 1.82 4.55
CA ALA A 184 26.23 2.92 5.33
C ALA A 184 24.70 2.78 5.52
N ALA A 185 23.97 2.37 4.48
CA ALA A 185 22.54 2.14 4.53
C ALA A 185 22.16 1.04 5.51
N GLN A 186 23.02 0.03 5.69
CA GLN A 186 22.84 -1.04 6.68
C GLN A 186 22.89 -0.55 8.14
N THR A 187 23.40 0.66 8.39
CA THR A 187 23.43 1.28 9.74
C THR A 187 22.23 2.18 10.03
N ILE A 188 21.35 2.39 9.05
CA ILE A 188 20.10 3.12 9.22
C ILE A 188 19.18 2.31 10.14
N ASP A 189 18.39 3.01 10.96
CA ASP A 189 17.45 2.37 11.86
C ASP A 189 16.37 1.57 11.10
N VAL A 190 15.90 0.50 11.72
CA VAL A 190 14.96 -0.44 11.08
C VAL A 190 13.64 0.25 10.71
N GLU A 191 13.13 1.15 11.56
CA GLU A 191 11.88 1.89 11.28
C GLU A 191 12.01 2.72 9.99
N ARG A 192 13.12 3.45 9.84
CA ARG A 192 13.40 4.22 8.64
C ARG A 192 13.59 3.36 7.39
N LEU A 193 14.19 2.17 7.53
CA LEU A 193 14.33 1.23 6.43
C LEU A 193 12.98 0.66 5.98
N GLU A 194 12.08 0.37 6.93
CA GLU A 194 10.70 -0.05 6.66
C GLU A 194 9.91 1.09 5.96
N GLU A 195 10.04 2.33 6.44
CA GLU A 195 9.47 3.51 5.76
C GLU A 195 9.96 3.63 4.32
N PHE A 196 11.27 3.43 4.10
CA PHE A 196 11.87 3.42 2.76
C PHE A 196 11.27 2.34 1.87
N GLN A 197 11.21 1.10 2.34
CA GLN A 197 10.67 -0.02 1.57
C GLN A 197 9.19 0.20 1.20
N PHE A 198 8.40 0.70 2.15
CA PHE A 198 6.99 1.04 1.93
C PHE A 198 6.83 2.17 0.90
N ALA A 199 7.62 3.24 1.03
CA ALA A 199 7.62 4.37 0.11
C ALA A 199 8.08 3.95 -1.30
N LEU A 200 9.11 3.11 -1.39
CA LEU A 200 9.66 2.58 -2.63
C LEU A 200 8.63 1.71 -3.37
N GLY A 201 7.95 0.80 -2.67
CA GLY A 201 6.88 -0.02 -3.25
C GLY A 201 5.72 0.82 -3.78
N SER A 202 5.27 1.80 -2.98
CA SER A 202 4.22 2.75 -3.38
C SER A 202 4.62 3.59 -4.59
N PHE A 203 5.89 4.02 -4.64
CA PHE A 203 6.46 4.76 -5.75
C PHE A 203 6.36 3.97 -7.06
N PHE A 204 6.81 2.72 -7.08
CA PHE A 204 6.79 1.91 -8.30
C PHE A 204 5.38 1.55 -8.74
N GLU A 205 4.47 1.29 -7.81
CA GLU A 205 3.06 1.12 -8.16
C GLU A 205 2.53 2.33 -8.93
N HIS A 206 2.89 3.54 -8.49
CA HIS A 206 2.53 4.78 -9.19
C HIS A 206 3.25 4.90 -10.53
N ALA A 207 4.57 4.72 -10.59
CA ALA A 207 5.34 4.82 -11.82
C ALA A 207 4.82 3.87 -12.91
N LEU A 208 4.50 2.63 -12.54
CA LEU A 208 3.89 1.61 -13.40
C LEU A 208 2.44 1.97 -13.78
N ARG A 209 1.68 2.63 -12.91
CA ARG A 209 0.34 3.11 -13.27
C ARG A 209 0.44 4.17 -14.38
N PHE A 210 1.41 5.08 -14.28
CA PHE A 210 1.59 6.14 -15.27
C PHE A 210 2.10 5.66 -16.62
N ASN A 211 2.89 4.59 -16.66
CA ASN A 211 3.36 4.00 -17.92
C ASN A 211 2.34 3.02 -18.54
N GLY A 212 1.21 2.78 -17.87
CA GLY A 212 0.16 1.86 -18.30
C GLY A 212 0.50 0.38 -18.12
N SER A 213 1.53 0.04 -17.34
CA SER A 213 1.99 -1.34 -17.15
C SER A 213 1.77 -1.89 -15.75
N LYS A 214 1.15 -1.12 -14.84
CA LYS A 214 0.79 -1.60 -13.50
C LYS A 214 0.10 -2.95 -13.58
N ASP A 215 -0.95 -3.07 -14.38
CA ASP A 215 -1.72 -4.30 -14.45
C ASP A 215 -1.05 -5.41 -15.28
N ILE A 216 0.14 -5.14 -15.81
CA ILE A 216 0.90 -6.07 -16.67
C ILE A 216 2.09 -6.66 -15.91
N ILE A 217 2.93 -5.80 -15.33
CA ILE A 217 4.20 -6.21 -14.72
C ILE A 217 4.27 -5.97 -13.22
N ASN A 218 3.36 -5.22 -12.58
CA ASN A 218 3.50 -4.88 -11.14
C ASN A 218 3.66 -6.11 -10.24
N ALA A 219 2.89 -7.17 -10.48
CA ALA A 219 3.00 -8.40 -9.70
C ALA A 219 4.34 -9.15 -9.92
N LYS A 220 4.95 -8.97 -11.10
CA LYS A 220 6.20 -9.61 -11.52
C LYS A 220 7.42 -8.74 -11.28
N TRP A 221 7.23 -7.44 -11.10
CA TRP A 221 8.30 -6.47 -10.91
C TRP A 221 8.83 -6.55 -9.48
N LYS A 222 10.13 -6.79 -9.33
CA LYS A 222 10.78 -7.11 -8.07
C LYS A 222 12.14 -6.42 -7.96
N TYR A 223 12.50 -6.10 -6.72
CA TYR A 223 13.85 -5.72 -6.33
C TYR A 223 14.36 -6.82 -5.42
N MET A 224 15.41 -7.52 -5.85
CA MET A 224 16.02 -8.56 -5.05
C MET A 224 17.14 -7.94 -4.24
N THR A 225 16.84 -7.66 -2.98
CA THR A 225 17.71 -6.95 -2.06
C THR A 225 18.71 -7.88 -1.38
N PHE A 226 19.94 -7.41 -1.25
CA PHE A 226 21.02 -8.04 -0.50
C PHE A 226 21.76 -6.96 0.29
N ASN A 227 22.41 -7.35 1.37
CA ASN A 227 23.40 -6.49 2.01
C ASN A 227 24.73 -6.59 1.27
N ALA A 228 25.35 -5.44 0.99
CA ALA A 228 26.71 -5.38 0.48
C ALA A 228 27.72 -5.78 1.58
N PRO A 229 28.97 -6.13 1.22
CA PRO A 229 30.04 -6.29 2.21
C PRO A 229 30.15 -5.06 3.11
N ALA A 230 30.46 -5.24 4.39
CA ALA A 230 30.58 -4.13 5.36
C ALA A 230 31.65 -3.08 4.99
N THR A 231 32.51 -3.37 4.01
CA THR A 231 33.53 -2.48 3.47
C THR A 231 33.14 -1.77 2.16
N ALA A 232 31.96 -2.08 1.61
CA ALA A 232 31.48 -1.56 0.34
C ALA A 232 30.57 -0.33 0.57
N PHE A 233 31.14 0.86 0.40
CA PHE A 233 30.44 2.13 0.55
C PHE A 233 30.19 2.76 -0.82
N ALA A 234 28.96 3.09 -1.15
CA ALA A 234 28.72 3.96 -2.29
C ALA A 234 29.14 5.38 -1.89
N HIS A 235 30.17 5.93 -2.53
CA HIS A 235 30.58 7.29 -2.21
C HIS A 235 29.44 8.27 -2.54
N THR A 236 28.91 8.92 -1.51
CA THR A 236 27.88 9.95 -1.66
C THR A 236 28.47 11.16 -2.40
N ALA A 237 27.73 11.69 -3.38
CA ALA A 237 28.15 12.81 -4.22
C ALA A 237 28.58 14.06 -3.43
N THR A 238 28.17 14.17 -2.17
CA THR A 238 28.54 15.26 -1.25
C THR A 238 30.03 15.30 -0.92
N SER A 239 30.74 14.16 -0.99
CA SER A 239 32.18 14.09 -0.70
C SER A 239 33.08 14.59 -1.84
N MET A 240 32.56 14.89 -3.04
CA MET A 240 33.40 15.35 -4.16
C MET A 240 33.89 16.80 -4.01
N GLN A 241 33.43 17.56 -3.00
CA GLN A 241 33.79 18.97 -2.83
C GLN A 241 34.82 19.26 -1.72
N THR A 242 35.28 18.28 -0.95
CA THR A 242 36.24 18.51 0.15
C THR A 242 37.57 17.77 -0.05
N GLU A 243 38.49 18.47 -0.71
CA GLU A 243 39.92 18.64 -0.39
C GLU A 243 40.80 17.43 0.01
N GLY A 244 41.73 17.09 -0.89
CA GLY A 244 43.17 17.19 -0.61
C GLY A 244 43.83 16.15 0.29
N HIS A 245 43.15 15.08 0.71
CA HIS A 245 43.79 14.06 1.57
C HIS A 245 44.41 12.92 0.75
N SER A 246 45.74 12.97 0.67
CA SER A 246 46.63 12.01 0.00
C SER A 246 46.66 10.65 0.70
N GLY A 247 45.61 9.85 0.53
CA GLY A 247 45.45 8.55 1.19
C GLY A 247 44.96 7.43 0.25
N GLY A 248 45.63 7.25 -0.90
CA GLY A 248 45.88 5.95 -1.57
C GLY A 248 44.76 4.98 -1.96
N ILE A 249 43.49 5.13 -1.57
CA ILE A 249 42.41 4.26 -2.03
C ILE A 249 41.93 4.82 -3.37
N THR A 250 42.18 4.09 -4.44
CA THR A 250 41.77 4.52 -5.78
C THR A 250 40.27 4.28 -5.95
N PHE A 251 39.56 5.22 -6.59
CA PHE A 251 38.11 5.13 -6.83
C PHE A 251 37.66 3.83 -7.55
N GLN A 252 38.59 3.14 -8.23
CA GLN A 252 38.32 1.85 -8.87
C GLN A 252 38.03 0.74 -7.85
N ASP A 253 38.56 0.82 -6.63
CA ASP A 253 38.47 -0.26 -5.64
C ASP A 253 37.05 -0.43 -5.10
N VAL A 254 36.29 0.66 -4.95
CA VAL A 254 34.96 0.63 -4.33
C VAL A 254 33.92 -0.08 -5.21
N GLY A 255 33.86 0.28 -6.50
CA GLY A 255 32.94 -0.36 -7.44
C GLY A 255 33.24 -1.85 -7.64
N SER A 256 34.50 -2.26 -7.48
CA SER A 256 34.91 -3.66 -7.63
C SER A 256 34.31 -4.57 -6.55
N GLN A 257 34.14 -4.09 -5.31
CA GLN A 257 33.54 -4.87 -4.22
C GLN A 257 32.09 -5.23 -4.52
N PHE A 258 31.29 -4.25 -4.97
CA PHE A 258 29.90 -4.51 -5.36
C PHE A 258 29.80 -5.46 -6.56
N ARG A 259 30.68 -5.32 -7.57
CA ARG A 259 30.70 -6.23 -8.73
C ARG A 259 31.11 -7.65 -8.34
N ASN A 260 32.04 -7.81 -7.40
CA ASN A 260 32.42 -9.12 -6.86
C ASN A 260 31.24 -9.76 -6.13
N ALA A 261 30.60 -9.04 -5.21
CA ALA A 261 29.41 -9.50 -4.52
C ALA A 261 28.29 -9.89 -5.49
N PHE A 262 28.07 -9.06 -6.51
CA PHE A 262 27.05 -9.34 -7.54
C PHE A 262 27.35 -10.62 -8.32
N ARG A 263 28.60 -10.88 -8.70
CA ARG A 263 29.00 -12.14 -9.35
C ARG A 263 28.74 -13.35 -8.46
N GLU A 264 29.10 -13.26 -7.18
CA GLU A 264 28.84 -14.34 -6.22
C GLU A 264 27.33 -14.60 -6.05
N ILE A 265 26.51 -13.56 -6.02
CA ILE A 265 25.04 -13.68 -5.97
C ILE A 265 24.47 -14.34 -7.23
N LEU A 266 25.01 -14.02 -8.41
CA LEU A 266 24.58 -14.67 -9.66
C LEU A 266 24.98 -16.15 -9.72
N GLU A 267 26.08 -16.54 -9.06
CA GLU A 267 26.51 -17.93 -8.94
C GLU A 267 25.69 -18.72 -7.92
N ASP A 268 25.58 -18.20 -6.69
CA ASP A 268 24.88 -18.84 -5.58
C ASP A 268 24.44 -17.79 -4.54
N PRO A 269 23.19 -17.29 -4.63
CA PRO A 269 22.68 -16.26 -3.73
C PRO A 269 22.58 -16.73 -2.27
N GLU A 270 22.32 -18.02 -2.04
CA GLU A 270 22.25 -18.57 -0.67
C GLU A 270 23.63 -18.60 -0.03
N LYS A 271 24.65 -19.05 -0.78
CA LYS A 271 26.03 -19.06 -0.29
C LYS A 271 26.51 -17.66 0.01
N TYR A 272 26.17 -16.66 -0.81
CA TYR A 272 26.51 -15.26 -0.54
C TYR A 272 25.90 -14.79 0.79
N GLN A 273 24.62 -15.07 1.05
CA GLN A 273 23.97 -14.67 2.30
C GLN A 273 24.50 -15.35 3.56
N ARG A 274 25.14 -16.52 3.43
CA ARG A 274 25.77 -17.25 4.54
C ARG A 274 27.20 -16.81 4.83
N ARG A 275 27.73 -15.82 4.13
CA ARG A 275 29.07 -15.29 4.39
C ARG A 275 29.14 -14.63 5.77
N GLU A 276 30.28 -14.80 6.46
CA GLU A 276 30.49 -14.26 7.80
C GLU A 276 30.50 -12.72 7.84
N ASP A 277 30.87 -12.07 6.74
CA ASP A 277 30.94 -10.61 6.61
C ASP A 277 29.64 -9.96 6.11
N ILE A 278 28.59 -10.74 5.91
CA ILE A 278 27.28 -10.29 5.41
C ILE A 278 26.21 -10.50 6.48
N ILE A 279 25.48 -9.43 6.82
CA ILE A 279 24.26 -9.55 7.61
C ILE A 279 23.16 -10.07 6.68
N SER A 280 22.59 -11.24 6.96
CA SER A 280 21.52 -11.83 6.13
C SER A 280 20.27 -10.94 6.09
N THR A 281 19.69 -10.76 4.91
CA THR A 281 18.40 -10.07 4.76
C THR A 281 17.24 -11.08 4.86
N THR A 282 16.16 -10.72 5.54
CA THR A 282 14.93 -11.55 5.61
C THR A 282 14.11 -11.55 4.32
N GLU A 283 14.41 -10.66 3.37
CA GLU A 283 13.61 -10.47 2.14
C GLU A 283 13.85 -11.52 1.05
N TYR A 284 14.98 -12.22 1.09
CA TYR A 284 15.25 -13.29 0.13
C TYR A 284 14.45 -14.54 0.49
N THR A 285 13.47 -14.86 -0.34
CA THR A 285 12.54 -15.98 -0.13
C THR A 285 12.87 -17.23 -0.96
N GLY A 286 14.01 -17.23 -1.66
CA GLY A 286 14.73 -18.47 -1.96
C GLY A 286 14.11 -19.48 -2.93
N ASP A 287 13.24 -19.09 -3.87
CA ASP A 287 12.71 -20.04 -4.85
C ASP A 287 12.81 -19.51 -6.28
N LEU A 288 14.04 -19.47 -6.79
CA LEU A 288 14.33 -19.22 -8.21
C LEU A 288 14.81 -20.53 -8.83
N GLU A 289 13.88 -21.41 -9.24
CA GLU A 289 14.19 -22.72 -9.83
C GLU A 289 15.26 -22.62 -10.94
N ASP A 290 15.21 -21.55 -11.74
CA ASP A 290 16.11 -21.29 -12.87
C ASP A 290 17.25 -20.28 -12.57
N GLY A 291 17.44 -19.95 -11.29
CA GLY A 291 18.37 -18.91 -10.83
C GLY A 291 17.96 -17.48 -11.21
N ILE A 292 18.78 -16.50 -10.84
CA ILE A 292 18.48 -15.07 -11.02
C ILE A 292 18.29 -14.71 -12.51
N ALA A 293 19.19 -15.20 -13.36
CA ALA A 293 19.15 -14.96 -14.80
C ALA A 293 17.93 -15.58 -15.48
N GLY A 294 17.61 -16.84 -15.15
CA GLY A 294 16.45 -17.56 -15.69
C GLY A 294 15.13 -16.92 -15.24
N SER A 295 15.11 -16.37 -14.03
CA SER A 295 13.91 -15.75 -13.45
C SER A 295 13.53 -14.41 -14.08
N GLY A 296 14.44 -13.73 -14.77
CA GLY A 296 14.19 -12.50 -15.54
C GLY A 296 14.76 -11.20 -14.97
N PHE A 297 15.59 -11.28 -13.93
CA PHE A 297 16.34 -10.12 -13.43
C PHE A 297 17.46 -9.72 -14.41
N LEU A 298 17.77 -8.43 -14.48
CA LEU A 298 18.90 -7.94 -15.26
C LEU A 298 20.22 -8.42 -14.63
N THR A 299 21.05 -9.07 -15.44
CA THR A 299 22.38 -9.58 -15.03
C THR A 299 23.53 -8.67 -15.47
N ASN A 300 23.26 -7.69 -16.33
CA ASN A 300 24.25 -6.71 -16.80
C ASN A 300 24.24 -5.42 -15.97
N THR A 301 23.37 -5.31 -14.97
CA THR A 301 23.20 -4.12 -14.12
C THR A 301 22.60 -4.48 -12.78
N PHE A 302 23.12 -3.88 -11.72
CA PHE A 302 22.55 -3.95 -10.37
C PHE A 302 22.44 -2.54 -9.77
N LEU A 303 21.60 -2.39 -8.75
CA LEU A 303 21.34 -1.12 -8.08
C LEU A 303 22.00 -1.08 -6.71
N VAL A 304 22.33 0.12 -6.22
CA VAL A 304 22.81 0.34 -4.86
C VAL A 304 21.96 1.40 -4.18
N PHE A 305 21.29 1.01 -3.10
CA PHE A 305 20.59 1.88 -2.18
C PHE A 305 21.58 2.38 -1.12
N ASP A 306 22.05 3.60 -1.31
CA ASP A 306 22.85 4.34 -0.35
C ASP A 306 21.96 5.22 0.56
N PRO A 307 22.49 5.83 1.63
CA PRO A 307 21.70 6.70 2.49
C PRO A 307 21.04 7.86 1.74
N VAL A 308 21.68 8.38 0.70
CA VAL A 308 21.12 9.48 -0.12
C VAL A 308 19.87 9.02 -0.86
N CYS A 309 19.88 7.84 -1.49
CA CYS A 309 18.70 7.26 -2.11
C CYS A 309 17.57 7.07 -1.09
N ILE A 310 17.90 6.56 0.09
CA ILE A 310 16.93 6.29 1.16
C ILE A 310 16.27 7.60 1.64
N ASP A 311 17.07 8.61 1.97
CA ASP A 311 16.56 9.91 2.41
C ASP A 311 15.75 10.59 1.31
N LEU A 312 16.20 10.53 0.06
CA LEU A 312 15.43 11.09 -1.05
C LEU A 312 14.06 10.43 -1.19
N VAL A 313 13.94 9.11 -0.98
CA VAL A 313 12.65 8.42 -1.09
C VAL A 313 11.74 8.72 0.09
N VAL A 314 12.28 8.75 1.31
CA VAL A 314 11.46 8.98 2.51
C VAL A 314 11.10 10.45 2.69
N GLU A 315 12.01 11.38 2.39
CA GLU A 315 11.81 12.81 2.67
C GLU A 315 11.21 13.60 1.51
N SER A 316 11.44 13.19 0.26
CA SER A 316 10.97 13.96 -0.90
C SER A 316 9.45 13.89 -1.09
N GLY A 317 8.71 13.19 -0.22
CA GLY A 317 7.28 13.00 -0.38
C GLY A 317 6.93 12.50 -1.78
N TYR A 318 6.04 13.20 -2.49
CA TYR A 318 5.64 12.85 -3.86
C TYR A 318 6.46 13.58 -4.96
N PHE A 319 7.64 14.14 -4.64
CA PHE A 319 8.51 14.83 -5.60
C PHE A 319 9.49 13.85 -6.29
N TYR A 320 8.99 13.17 -7.31
CA TYR A 320 9.71 12.11 -8.04
C TYR A 320 10.99 12.58 -8.76
N ASP A 321 11.09 13.86 -9.11
CA ASP A 321 12.21 14.40 -9.88
C ASP A 321 13.54 14.38 -9.13
N ASN A 322 13.49 14.31 -7.79
CA ASN A 322 14.69 14.25 -6.95
C ASN A 322 15.10 12.82 -6.59
N MET A 323 14.20 11.85 -6.73
CA MET A 323 14.46 10.48 -6.32
C MET A 323 15.34 9.77 -7.34
N ARG A 324 16.51 9.30 -6.91
CA ARG A 324 17.50 8.65 -7.77
C ARG A 324 18.23 7.55 -7.03
N VAL A 325 18.69 6.56 -7.78
CA VAL A 325 19.50 5.43 -7.29
C VAL A 325 20.78 5.32 -8.12
N LEU A 326 21.81 4.71 -7.54
CA LEU A 326 23.00 4.33 -8.28
C LEU A 326 22.77 3.02 -9.04
N ALA A 327 23.04 3.02 -10.34
CA ALA A 327 23.03 1.82 -11.18
C ALA A 327 24.45 1.51 -11.67
N PHE A 328 24.93 0.30 -11.37
CA PHE A 328 26.29 -0.15 -11.67
C PHE A 328 26.31 -1.12 -12.87
N GLU A 329 27.30 -0.98 -13.74
CA GLU A 329 27.52 -1.89 -14.87
C GLU A 329 28.27 -3.16 -14.45
N ALA A 330 27.60 -4.30 -14.41
CA ALA A 330 28.12 -5.52 -13.77
C ALA A 330 29.55 -5.92 -14.19
N GLU A 331 29.89 -5.74 -15.47
CA GLU A 331 31.16 -6.17 -16.06
C GLU A 331 32.20 -5.04 -16.22
N PHE A 332 32.01 -3.88 -15.59
CA PHE A 332 32.96 -2.77 -15.75
C PHE A 332 34.33 -3.05 -15.10
N PRO A 333 35.46 -2.77 -15.79
CA PRO A 333 35.54 -2.26 -17.17
C PRO A 333 35.19 -3.35 -18.19
N VAL A 334 34.31 -3.02 -19.14
CA VAL A 334 33.81 -3.98 -20.13
C VAL A 334 34.93 -4.35 -21.11
N PRO A 335 35.34 -5.62 -21.22
CA PRO A 335 36.43 -6.04 -22.10
C PRO A 335 36.17 -5.64 -23.55
N GLY A 336 37.16 -5.01 -24.19
CA GLY A 336 37.09 -4.62 -25.61
C GLY A 336 36.21 -3.38 -25.90
N ARG A 337 35.64 -2.72 -24.89
CA ARG A 337 34.89 -1.48 -25.05
C ARG A 337 35.68 -0.29 -24.49
N THR A 338 35.93 0.72 -25.32
CA THR A 338 36.44 2.01 -24.85
C THR A 338 35.30 2.80 -24.23
N CYS A 339 35.37 3.04 -22.92
CA CYS A 339 34.37 3.83 -22.19
C CYS A 339 34.59 5.33 -22.39
N VAL A 340 33.53 6.12 -22.24
CA VAL A 340 33.62 7.59 -22.18
C VAL A 340 34.54 8.04 -21.04
N GLU A 341 35.35 9.06 -21.28
CA GLU A 341 36.25 9.63 -20.28
C GLU A 341 35.48 10.10 -19.04
N GLY A 342 35.98 9.75 -17.84
CA GLY A 342 35.35 10.10 -16.56
C GLY A 342 34.27 9.13 -16.08
N TYR A 343 33.79 8.20 -16.91
CA TYR A 343 32.84 7.18 -16.49
C TYR A 343 33.51 6.13 -15.57
N GLN A 344 32.90 5.90 -14.40
CA GLN A 344 33.45 5.06 -13.33
C GLN A 344 32.76 3.69 -13.21
N GLY A 345 31.96 3.30 -14.21
CA GLY A 345 31.22 2.04 -14.18
C GLY A 345 29.89 2.09 -13.43
N TYR A 346 29.37 3.30 -13.17
CA TYR A 346 28.04 3.54 -12.60
C TYR A 346 27.44 4.87 -13.07
N THR A 347 26.12 5.01 -12.94
CA THR A 347 25.40 6.25 -13.19
C THR A 347 24.25 6.43 -12.21
N TRP A 348 23.85 7.68 -11.94
CA TRP A 348 22.60 7.95 -11.24
C TRP A 348 21.43 7.74 -12.19
N VAL A 349 20.35 7.12 -11.73
CA VAL A 349 19.13 6.91 -12.51
C VAL A 349 17.95 7.42 -11.69
N ARG A 350 17.09 8.24 -12.29
CA ARG A 350 15.85 8.67 -11.63
C ARG A 350 14.97 7.44 -11.38
N LEU A 351 14.39 7.31 -10.20
CA LEU A 351 13.76 6.05 -9.79
C LEU A 351 12.66 5.60 -10.75
N ASP A 352 11.85 6.52 -11.28
CA ASP A 352 10.77 6.19 -12.21
C ASP A 352 11.34 5.52 -13.45
N GLN A 353 12.49 5.99 -13.96
CA GLN A 353 13.12 5.46 -15.16
C GLN A 353 13.57 4.01 -15.05
N LEU A 354 13.71 3.49 -13.83
CA LEU A 354 13.93 2.06 -13.62
C LEU A 354 12.79 1.19 -14.14
N VAL A 355 11.57 1.73 -14.33
CA VAL A 355 10.44 1.03 -14.98
C VAL A 355 10.05 1.62 -16.34
N TYR A 356 10.90 2.49 -16.90
CA TYR A 356 10.72 3.08 -18.24
C TYR A 356 11.97 2.84 -19.11
N TYR A 357 12.67 3.89 -19.50
CA TYR A 357 13.71 3.85 -20.52
C TYR A 357 14.95 3.11 -20.03
N PHE A 358 15.31 3.22 -18.75
CA PHE A 358 16.52 2.60 -18.24
C PHE A 358 16.44 1.07 -18.34
N TYR A 359 15.34 0.47 -17.88
CA TYR A 359 15.17 -0.99 -17.97
C TYR A 359 15.15 -1.47 -19.42
N GLU A 360 14.43 -0.79 -20.31
CA GLU A 360 14.39 -1.14 -21.72
C GLU A 360 15.80 -1.13 -22.36
N LEU A 361 16.58 -0.08 -22.09
CA LEU A 361 17.95 0.06 -22.61
C LEU A 361 18.86 -1.06 -22.11
N ARG A 362 18.75 -1.40 -20.81
CA ARG A 362 19.56 -2.46 -20.21
C ARG A 362 19.12 -3.85 -20.64
N MET A 363 17.82 -4.07 -20.83
CA MET A 363 17.28 -5.34 -21.34
C MET A 363 17.78 -5.62 -22.76
N LYS A 364 17.81 -4.62 -23.65
CA LYS A 364 18.36 -4.78 -25.01
C LYS A 364 19.87 -5.02 -25.00
N ASN A 365 20.58 -4.48 -24.01
CA ASN A 365 22.03 -4.58 -23.85
C ASN A 365 22.85 -4.06 -25.05
N GLU A 366 22.23 -3.25 -25.93
CA GLU A 366 22.87 -2.68 -27.12
C GLU A 366 23.72 -1.44 -26.77
N LEU A 367 23.34 -0.74 -25.71
CA LEU A 367 23.98 0.50 -25.25
C LEU A 367 24.72 0.26 -23.93
N GLY A 368 25.99 0.68 -23.86
CA GLY A 368 26.76 0.68 -22.62
C GLY A 368 26.25 1.71 -21.60
N ILE A 369 26.45 1.44 -20.30
CA ILE A 369 26.06 2.41 -19.26
C ILE A 369 26.90 3.68 -19.36
N ASP A 370 28.10 3.65 -19.94
CA ASP A 370 28.92 4.84 -20.22
C ASP A 370 28.18 5.88 -21.08
N LYS A 371 27.38 5.45 -22.05
CA LYS A 371 26.53 6.33 -22.87
C LYS A 371 25.30 6.82 -22.14
N ILE A 372 24.72 5.99 -21.28
CA ILE A 372 23.62 6.39 -20.39
C ILE A 372 24.12 7.43 -19.38
N TRP A 373 25.34 7.26 -18.87
CA TRP A 373 26.01 8.21 -17.98
C TRP A 373 26.28 9.55 -18.67
N GLU A 374 26.74 9.53 -19.93
CA GLU A 374 26.92 10.74 -20.75
C GLU A 374 25.60 11.51 -20.94
N ALA A 375 24.49 10.80 -21.16
CA ALA A 375 23.16 11.39 -21.22
C ALA A 375 22.71 11.95 -19.85
N ALA A 376 22.97 11.21 -18.78
CA ALA A 376 22.66 11.62 -17.41
C ALA A 376 23.40 12.91 -17.01
N GLN A 377 24.57 13.21 -17.56
CA GLN A 377 25.27 14.47 -17.27
C GLN A 377 24.51 15.72 -17.76
N LYS A 378 23.55 15.56 -18.67
CA LYS A 378 22.77 16.67 -19.23
C LYS A 378 21.49 16.94 -18.44
N SER A 379 21.09 16.04 -17.54
CA SER A 379 19.91 16.19 -16.69
C SER A 379 20.27 16.77 -15.32
N GLN A 380 19.26 17.28 -14.61
CA GLN A 380 19.38 17.69 -13.23
C GLN A 380 19.88 16.52 -12.38
N ASN A 381 20.67 16.85 -11.36
CA ASN A 381 21.21 15.88 -10.41
C ASN A 381 22.10 14.81 -11.09
N SER A 382 22.56 15.06 -12.32
CA SER A 382 23.31 14.12 -13.15
C SER A 382 22.67 12.71 -13.21
N ALA A 383 21.33 12.65 -13.18
CA ALA A 383 20.57 11.41 -13.07
C ALA A 383 19.83 11.10 -14.37
N PHE A 384 20.03 9.90 -14.92
CA PHE A 384 19.46 9.50 -16.20
C PHE A 384 17.94 9.64 -16.21
N VAL A 385 17.44 10.34 -17.24
CA VAL A 385 16.02 10.51 -17.54
C VAL A 385 15.68 9.84 -18.87
N SER A 386 16.35 10.24 -19.96
CA SER A 386 16.12 9.74 -21.31
C SER A 386 17.38 9.87 -22.15
N MET A 387 17.46 9.11 -23.24
CA MET A 387 18.48 9.30 -24.28
C MET A 387 18.14 10.48 -25.20
N ASP A 388 16.87 10.93 -25.21
CA ASP A 388 16.45 12.13 -25.92
C ASP A 388 16.88 13.38 -25.12
N PRO A 389 17.75 14.25 -25.68
CA PRO A 389 18.21 15.43 -24.98
C PRO A 389 17.09 16.44 -24.68
N GLU A 390 16.01 16.50 -25.46
CA GLU A 390 14.87 17.39 -25.16
C GLU A 390 14.11 16.91 -23.93
N GLU A 391 13.92 15.58 -23.81
CA GLU A 391 13.25 14.97 -22.67
C GLU A 391 14.13 15.02 -21.41
N ALA A 392 15.45 14.82 -21.55
CA ALA A 392 16.41 14.94 -20.45
C ALA A 392 16.46 16.35 -19.85
N LEU A 393 16.07 17.38 -20.61
CA LEU A 393 15.97 18.77 -20.19
C LEU A 393 14.56 19.19 -19.77
N ASN A 394 13.54 18.32 -19.93
CA ASN A 394 12.16 18.68 -19.67
C ASN A 394 11.81 18.47 -18.18
N TRP A 395 11.95 19.55 -17.41
CA TRP A 395 11.62 19.60 -15.99
C TRP A 395 10.24 20.23 -15.79
N SER A 396 9.22 19.41 -15.51
CA SER A 396 8.03 19.96 -14.87
C SER A 396 8.41 20.28 -13.42
N ARG A 397 8.25 21.54 -12.97
CA ARG A 397 8.29 21.86 -11.54
C ARG A 397 7.06 21.22 -10.89
N SER A 398 7.15 19.93 -10.60
CA SER A 398 6.02 19.10 -10.22
C SER A 398 5.61 19.36 -8.76
N ASN A 399 4.85 20.42 -8.47
CA ASN A 399 3.80 20.27 -7.47
C ASN A 399 2.80 19.29 -8.08
N HIS A 400 2.76 18.06 -7.56
CA HIS A 400 1.94 16.94 -8.06
C HIS A 400 1.99 16.77 -9.58
N GLN A 401 3.00 16.07 -10.14
CA GLN A 401 3.07 15.64 -11.55
C GLN A 401 2.02 16.29 -12.46
N THR A 402 2.17 17.59 -12.69
CA THR A 402 1.35 18.27 -13.69
C THR A 402 1.90 17.74 -14.99
N ALA A 403 1.14 16.80 -15.55
CA ALA A 403 1.22 16.24 -16.90
C ALA A 403 2.46 16.59 -17.73
N PHE A 404 3.15 15.56 -18.24
CA PHE A 404 4.00 15.69 -19.42
C PHE A 404 3.38 16.68 -20.42
N THR A 405 4.15 17.69 -20.84
CA THR A 405 3.68 18.66 -21.84
C THR A 405 3.10 17.92 -23.03
N SER A 406 1.97 18.40 -23.59
CA SER A 406 1.22 17.74 -24.68
C SER A 406 2.09 17.32 -25.86
N ASP A 407 3.24 17.99 -26.02
CA ASP A 407 4.14 17.88 -27.16
C ASP A 407 5.31 16.91 -26.93
N SER A 408 5.59 16.53 -25.68
CA SER A 408 6.59 15.49 -25.38
C SER A 408 6.07 14.11 -25.82
N ILE A 409 6.93 13.12 -26.05
CA ILE A 409 6.48 11.77 -26.46
C ILE A 409 5.53 11.18 -25.42
N LEU A 410 5.76 11.41 -24.13
CA LEU A 410 4.87 10.96 -23.05
C LEU A 410 3.58 11.78 -22.96
N GLY A 411 3.60 13.06 -23.32
CA GLY A 411 2.39 13.88 -23.49
C GLY A 411 1.58 13.49 -24.72
N LYS A 412 2.24 13.18 -25.84
CA LYS A 412 1.66 12.64 -27.07
C LYS A 412 1.12 11.24 -26.86
N ARG A 413 1.79 10.41 -26.05
CA ARG A 413 1.34 9.06 -25.67
C ARG A 413 0.19 9.13 -24.68
N ARG A 414 0.22 10.06 -23.72
CA ARG A 414 -0.92 10.40 -22.85
C ARG A 414 -2.09 10.95 -23.65
N ASN A 415 -1.85 11.76 -24.69
CA ASN A 415 -2.86 12.26 -25.62
C ASN A 415 -3.39 11.13 -26.52
N ALA A 416 -2.55 10.21 -27.00
CA ALA A 416 -2.96 9.03 -27.76
C ALA A 416 -3.76 8.04 -26.89
N LEU A 417 -3.49 8.02 -25.59
CA LEU A 417 -4.21 7.26 -24.57
C LEU A 417 -5.33 8.08 -23.89
N GLY A 418 -5.62 9.31 -24.35
CA GLY A 418 -6.45 10.26 -23.58
C GLY A 418 -6.77 11.66 -24.14
N SER A 419 -6.84 11.89 -25.45
CA SER A 419 -7.32 13.17 -26.02
C SER A 419 -8.16 12.98 -27.31
N THR A 420 -9.37 13.56 -27.27
CA THR A 420 -10.30 14.05 -28.32
C THR A 420 -10.58 13.30 -29.63
N ALA A 421 -9.73 12.36 -30.09
CA ALA A 421 -9.87 11.73 -31.41
C ALA A 421 -10.30 10.25 -31.37
N VAL A 422 -10.49 9.64 -30.20
CA VAL A 422 -10.86 8.21 -30.09
C VAL A 422 -12.01 8.04 -29.08
N PRO A 423 -13.13 7.36 -29.44
CA PRO A 423 -14.32 7.18 -28.60
C PRO A 423 -14.13 6.29 -27.35
N ARG A 424 -12.88 5.98 -26.97
CA ARG A 424 -12.52 5.13 -25.82
C ARG A 424 -12.27 5.92 -24.53
N VAL A 425 -12.80 7.14 -24.43
CA VAL A 425 -12.80 7.96 -23.21
C VAL A 425 -13.73 7.38 -22.14
N MET A 426 -14.72 6.56 -22.49
CA MET A 426 -15.68 6.02 -21.52
C MET A 426 -15.02 5.21 -20.37
N PRO A 427 -14.11 4.25 -20.59
CA PRO A 427 -13.51 3.48 -19.49
C PRO A 427 -12.56 4.28 -18.59
N ASN A 428 -11.82 5.25 -19.13
CA ASN A 428 -10.88 6.08 -18.36
C ASN A 428 -11.57 7.25 -17.64
N LEU A 429 -12.62 7.81 -18.23
CA LEU A 429 -13.53 8.72 -17.54
C LEU A 429 -14.28 7.96 -16.45
N GLN A 430 -14.69 6.71 -16.70
CA GLN A 430 -15.29 5.83 -15.69
C GLN A 430 -14.29 5.43 -14.60
N ALA A 431 -13.01 5.18 -14.91
CA ALA A 431 -11.98 4.94 -13.91
C ALA A 431 -11.63 6.20 -13.10
N SER A 432 -11.59 7.38 -13.73
CA SER A 432 -11.38 8.65 -13.03
C SER A 432 -12.61 9.05 -12.21
N LEU A 433 -13.81 8.86 -12.74
CA LEU A 433 -15.07 8.97 -12.01
C LEU A 433 -15.16 7.93 -10.91
N ASN A 434 -14.68 6.70 -11.11
CA ASN A 434 -14.62 5.67 -10.08
C ASN A 434 -13.54 5.97 -9.05
N ASN A 435 -12.43 6.61 -9.40
CA ASN A 435 -11.40 7.05 -8.46
C ASN A 435 -11.87 8.26 -7.66
N VAL A 436 -12.55 9.21 -8.30
CA VAL A 436 -13.27 10.29 -7.63
C VAL A 436 -14.36 9.67 -6.76
N LYS A 437 -15.16 8.73 -7.27
CA LYS A 437 -16.20 8.00 -6.54
C LYS A 437 -15.59 7.19 -5.41
N THR A 438 -14.40 6.61 -5.51
CA THR A 438 -13.66 5.87 -4.46
C THR A 438 -13.03 6.80 -3.44
N ARG A 439 -12.52 7.96 -3.83
CA ARG A 439 -12.02 8.99 -2.90
C ARG A 439 -13.17 9.65 -2.14
N VAL A 440 -14.24 9.95 -2.86
CA VAL A 440 -15.53 10.40 -2.32
C VAL A 440 -16.18 9.26 -1.50
N TRP A 441 -16.07 8.00 -1.93
CA TRP A 441 -16.60 6.80 -1.26
C TRP A 441 -15.87 6.46 0.03
N GLY A 442 -14.55 6.54 -0.01
CA GLY A 442 -13.65 6.15 1.07
C GLY A 442 -13.60 7.15 2.20
N ALA A 443 -14.07 8.40 2.01
CA ALA A 443 -14.21 9.36 3.11
C ALA A 443 -12.89 9.62 3.89
N ILE A 444 -11.73 9.29 3.30
CA ILE A 444 -10.43 9.42 3.96
C ILE A 444 -9.96 10.86 3.79
N VAL A 445 -10.49 11.76 4.61
CA VAL A 445 -9.75 12.95 5.01
C VAL A 445 -8.44 12.46 5.63
N ASN A 446 -7.33 12.99 5.16
CA ASN A 446 -5.97 12.73 5.63
C ASN A 446 -5.93 12.47 7.14
N THR A 447 -5.42 11.29 7.52
CA THR A 447 -5.39 10.72 8.87
C THR A 447 -4.60 11.57 9.88
N THR A 448 -3.84 12.58 9.43
CA THR A 448 -3.06 13.47 10.32
C THR A 448 -3.91 14.28 11.30
N ALA A 449 -5.19 14.55 11.02
CA ALA A 449 -6.09 15.21 11.99
C ALA A 449 -6.56 14.29 13.12
N ASN A 450 -6.58 12.97 12.91
CA ASN A 450 -7.14 12.01 13.86
C ASN A 450 -6.29 11.88 15.13
N PRO A 451 -4.95 11.73 15.09
CA PRO A 451 -4.13 11.69 16.29
C PRO A 451 -4.30 12.92 17.17
N THR A 452 -4.31 14.12 16.57
CA THR A 452 -4.45 15.38 17.30
C THR A 452 -5.83 15.50 17.96
N PHE A 453 -6.91 15.18 17.23
CA PHE A 453 -8.26 15.24 17.80
C PHE A 453 -8.47 14.15 18.86
N ASN A 454 -8.03 12.92 18.59
CA ASN A 454 -8.13 11.80 19.53
C ASN A 454 -7.36 12.10 20.81
N ARG A 455 -6.22 12.78 20.74
CA ARG A 455 -5.49 13.28 21.92
C ARG A 455 -6.35 14.23 22.76
N TYR A 456 -7.11 15.14 22.15
CA TYR A 456 -8.01 16.03 22.87
C TYR A 456 -9.18 15.30 23.53
N ALA A 457 -9.78 14.33 22.82
CA ALA A 457 -10.88 13.52 23.34
C ALA A 457 -10.45 12.56 24.47
N ASN A 458 -9.26 11.96 24.35
CA ASN A 458 -8.75 11.01 25.32
C ASN A 458 -8.14 11.67 26.56
N ASN A 459 -7.74 12.95 26.47
CA ASN A 459 -7.20 13.72 27.58
C ASN A 459 -8.10 14.95 27.89
N PRO A 460 -9.30 14.74 28.46
CA PRO A 460 -10.30 15.79 28.64
C PRO A 460 -9.82 16.85 29.64
N THR A 461 -9.59 18.05 29.13
CA THR A 461 -9.36 19.28 29.90
C THR A 461 -10.19 20.42 29.27
N THR A 462 -10.47 21.49 30.02
CA THR A 462 -11.17 22.66 29.45
C THR A 462 -10.41 23.21 28.24
N ARG A 463 -9.07 23.31 28.32
CA ARG A 463 -8.24 23.77 27.20
C ARG A 463 -8.37 22.87 25.98
N ASN A 464 -8.23 21.55 26.14
CA ASN A 464 -8.34 20.60 25.03
C ASN A 464 -9.75 20.60 24.43
N THR A 465 -10.78 20.77 25.26
CA THR A 465 -12.17 20.87 24.80
C THR A 465 -12.36 22.13 23.95
N GLU A 466 -11.90 23.29 24.41
CA GLU A 466 -12.00 24.53 23.61
C GLU A 466 -11.20 24.46 22.31
N SER A 467 -10.00 23.86 22.33
CA SER A 467 -9.23 23.62 21.10
C SER A 467 -9.97 22.70 20.13
N ALA A 468 -10.56 21.61 20.62
CA ALA A 468 -11.37 20.71 19.80
C ALA A 468 -12.62 21.41 19.24
N LEU A 469 -13.37 22.15 20.07
CA LEU A 469 -14.55 22.89 19.62
C LEU A 469 -14.19 23.98 18.61
N SER A 470 -13.04 24.63 18.75
CA SER A 470 -12.53 25.59 17.76
C SER A 470 -12.27 24.93 16.40
N LEU A 471 -11.59 23.76 16.38
CA LEU A 471 -11.38 23.00 15.15
C LEU A 471 -12.70 22.58 14.49
N LEU A 472 -13.68 22.13 15.28
CA LEU A 472 -15.00 21.76 14.76
C LEU A 472 -15.74 22.98 14.17
N ARG A 473 -15.66 24.15 14.81
CA ARG A 473 -16.22 25.41 14.28
C ARG A 473 -15.54 25.81 12.97
N SER A 474 -14.22 25.66 12.85
CA SER A 474 -13.52 25.93 11.59
C SER A 474 -14.00 25.01 10.47
N GLY A 475 -14.24 23.73 10.76
CA GLY A 475 -14.86 22.80 9.81
C GLY A 475 -16.27 23.24 9.39
N MET A 476 -17.11 23.65 10.34
CA MET A 476 -18.45 24.19 10.05
C MET A 476 -18.39 25.49 9.23
N ALA A 477 -17.39 26.35 9.47
CA ALA A 477 -17.21 27.60 8.73
C ALA A 477 -16.91 27.37 7.24
N VAL A 478 -16.22 26.28 6.89
CA VAL A 478 -16.02 25.88 5.49
C VAL A 478 -17.36 25.56 4.82
N VAL A 479 -18.26 24.86 5.51
CA VAL A 479 -19.59 24.55 4.98
C VAL A 479 -20.42 25.82 4.81
N ASN A 480 -20.34 26.74 5.77
CA ASN A 480 -20.99 28.05 5.65
C ASN A 480 -20.45 28.87 4.49
N TYR A 481 -19.14 28.86 4.27
CA TYR A 481 -18.51 29.51 3.14
C TYR A 481 -18.98 28.90 1.80
N ILE A 482 -19.10 27.57 1.72
CA ILE A 482 -19.63 26.91 0.53
C ILE A 482 -21.09 27.32 0.28
N ASN A 483 -21.87 27.53 1.32
CA ASN A 483 -23.25 28.04 1.21
C ASN A 483 -23.36 29.55 1.04
N ASP A 484 -22.25 30.29 1.01
CA ASP A 484 -22.28 31.73 0.75
C ASP A 484 -22.99 31.98 -0.58
N PRO A 485 -23.92 32.95 -0.66
CA PRO A 485 -24.68 33.19 -1.89
C PRO A 485 -23.82 33.40 -3.14
N ASN A 486 -22.65 34.03 -3.01
CA ASN A 486 -21.75 34.27 -4.15
C ASN A 486 -21.06 32.97 -4.59
N ILE A 487 -20.66 32.13 -3.63
CA ILE A 487 -20.06 30.82 -3.92
C ILE A 487 -21.10 29.89 -4.55
N GLN A 488 -22.32 29.89 -4.03
CA GLN A 488 -23.45 29.14 -4.60
C GLN A 488 -23.80 29.59 -6.02
N ALA A 489 -23.78 30.91 -6.28
CA ALA A 489 -23.97 31.44 -7.63
C ALA A 489 -22.88 30.93 -8.58
N LEU A 490 -21.60 31.03 -8.19
CA LEU A 490 -20.48 30.54 -8.99
C LEU A 490 -20.54 29.02 -9.23
N MET A 491 -20.93 28.24 -8.22
CA MET A 491 -21.13 26.80 -8.35
C MET A 491 -22.25 26.48 -9.35
N GLY A 492 -23.33 27.26 -9.35
CA GLY A 492 -24.41 27.19 -10.33
C GLY A 492 -23.91 27.50 -11.75
N GLU A 493 -23.15 28.58 -11.92
CA GLU A 493 -22.55 28.94 -13.23
C GLU A 493 -21.65 27.82 -13.78
N VAL A 494 -20.78 27.25 -12.94
CA VAL A 494 -19.92 26.12 -13.32
C VAL A 494 -20.75 24.89 -13.67
N HIS A 495 -21.76 24.56 -12.86
CA HIS A 495 -22.65 23.43 -13.12
C HIS A 495 -23.36 23.59 -14.47
N GLN A 496 -23.93 24.77 -14.75
CA GLN A 496 -24.60 25.06 -16.02
C GLN A 496 -23.64 25.05 -17.21
N GLY A 497 -22.42 25.56 -17.05
CA GLY A 497 -21.39 25.50 -18.10
C GLY A 497 -21.04 24.07 -18.48
N ILE A 498 -20.82 23.19 -17.49
CA ILE A 498 -20.56 21.77 -17.72
C ILE A 498 -21.76 21.09 -18.37
N ARG A 499 -22.96 21.31 -17.82
CA ARG A 499 -24.21 20.73 -18.32
C ARG A 499 -24.47 21.13 -19.79
N THR A 500 -24.23 22.39 -20.14
CA THR A 500 -24.34 22.90 -21.52
C THR A 500 -23.38 22.18 -22.45
N ALA A 501 -22.10 22.08 -22.08
CA ALA A 501 -21.11 21.37 -22.89
C ALA A 501 -21.43 19.88 -23.08
N LEU A 502 -21.95 19.22 -22.04
CA LEU A 502 -22.41 17.82 -22.12
C LEU A 502 -23.65 17.67 -23.00
N THR A 503 -24.58 18.62 -22.95
CA THR A 503 -25.78 18.63 -23.81
C THR A 503 -25.39 18.80 -25.29
N GLU A 504 -24.43 19.68 -25.58
CA GLU A 504 -23.88 19.83 -26.93
C GLU A 504 -23.21 18.54 -27.40
N PHE A 505 -22.43 17.89 -26.53
CA PHE A 505 -21.83 16.59 -26.84
C PHE A 505 -22.89 15.52 -27.11
N ASP A 506 -23.89 15.37 -26.24
CA ASP A 506 -24.99 14.41 -26.40
C ASP A 506 -25.70 14.64 -27.74
N THR A 507 -25.96 15.89 -28.09
CA THR A 507 -26.57 16.27 -29.37
C THR A 507 -25.71 15.84 -30.56
N LEU A 508 -24.43 16.22 -30.56
CA LEU A 508 -23.50 15.92 -31.65
C LEU A 508 -23.30 14.41 -31.80
N TYR A 509 -23.07 13.69 -30.69
CA TYR A 509 -22.83 12.25 -30.68
C TYR A 509 -24.05 11.48 -31.18
N ASN A 510 -25.24 11.78 -30.65
CA ASN A 510 -26.46 11.08 -31.02
C ASN A 510 -26.95 11.42 -32.45
N SER A 511 -26.51 12.55 -33.02
CA SER A 511 -26.82 12.92 -34.40
C SER A 511 -25.90 12.26 -35.44
N ALA A 512 -24.76 11.70 -35.03
CA ALA A 512 -23.82 11.07 -35.94
C ALA A 512 -24.40 9.74 -36.46
N PRO A 513 -24.22 9.41 -37.77
CA PRO A 513 -24.68 8.16 -38.36
C PRO A 513 -23.76 7.01 -37.92
N LEU A 514 -23.85 6.63 -36.65
CA LEU A 514 -23.12 5.53 -36.05
C LEU A 514 -23.96 4.24 -36.08
N PRO A 515 -23.35 3.06 -36.30
CA PRO A 515 -24.07 1.79 -36.31
C PRO A 515 -24.67 1.52 -34.92
N ALA A 516 -26.00 1.53 -34.80
CA ALA A 516 -26.79 1.16 -33.62
C ALA A 516 -26.12 1.44 -32.26
N ALA A 517 -25.55 2.64 -32.09
CA ALA A 517 -24.97 3.04 -30.81
C ALA A 517 -26.12 3.39 -29.86
N GLN A 518 -25.98 2.95 -28.61
CA GLN A 518 -26.89 3.30 -27.53
C GLN A 518 -26.91 4.84 -27.38
N THR A 519 -28.10 5.44 -27.30
CA THR A 519 -28.24 6.88 -27.08
C THR A 519 -27.51 7.27 -25.79
N VAL A 520 -26.66 8.30 -25.88
CA VAL A 520 -25.88 8.80 -24.76
C VAL A 520 -26.60 10.01 -24.15
N HIS A 521 -26.65 10.06 -22.81
CA HIS A 521 -27.33 11.10 -22.02
C HIS A 521 -26.41 11.60 -20.90
N LEU A 522 -25.22 12.08 -21.24
CA LEU A 522 -24.22 12.49 -20.24
C LEU A 522 -24.67 13.71 -19.43
N ALA A 523 -25.45 14.63 -20.00
CA ALA A 523 -26.00 15.76 -19.26
C ALA A 523 -26.90 15.30 -18.11
N ASP A 524 -27.78 14.34 -18.37
CA ASP A 524 -28.69 13.79 -17.35
C ASP A 524 -27.90 13.05 -16.24
N LEU A 525 -26.89 12.26 -16.64
CA LEU A 525 -26.01 11.57 -15.69
C LEU A 525 -25.20 12.54 -14.83
N TRP A 526 -24.80 13.69 -15.38
CA TRP A 526 -24.14 14.75 -14.62
C TRP A 526 -25.06 15.37 -13.57
N ASP A 527 -26.32 15.63 -13.91
CA ASP A 527 -27.32 16.16 -12.99
C ASP A 527 -27.58 15.21 -11.82
N GLU A 528 -27.65 13.89 -12.07
CA GLU A 528 -27.74 12.88 -11.02
C GLU A 528 -26.47 12.81 -10.16
N TYR A 529 -25.30 12.83 -10.80
CA TYR A 529 -24.01 12.75 -10.12
C TYR A 529 -23.81 13.92 -9.15
N ILE A 530 -24.09 15.15 -9.58
CA ILE A 530 -23.82 16.34 -8.77
C ILE A 530 -24.75 16.40 -7.54
N LYS A 531 -26.01 15.99 -7.69
CA LYS A 531 -26.96 15.84 -6.57
C LYS A 531 -26.49 14.80 -5.58
N PHE A 532 -26.01 13.65 -6.08
CA PHE A 532 -25.44 12.60 -5.23
C PHE A 532 -24.19 13.09 -4.48
N LEU A 533 -23.29 13.80 -5.16
CA LEU A 533 -22.08 14.36 -4.57
C LEU A 533 -22.42 15.37 -3.46
N ALA A 534 -23.34 16.29 -3.72
CA ALA A 534 -23.84 17.27 -2.78
C ALA A 534 -24.39 16.62 -1.50
N LYS A 535 -25.34 15.67 -1.67
CA LYS A 535 -25.92 14.88 -0.56
C LYS A 535 -24.83 14.16 0.23
N ARG A 536 -23.80 13.66 -0.44
CA ARG A 536 -22.72 12.92 0.19
C ARG A 536 -21.76 13.80 0.97
N ILE A 537 -21.40 14.99 0.46
CA ILE A 537 -20.60 15.97 1.20
C ILE A 537 -21.30 16.33 2.51
N ARG A 538 -22.62 16.56 2.45
CA ARG A 538 -23.46 16.80 3.63
C ARG A 538 -23.44 15.62 4.60
N ASN A 539 -23.79 14.41 4.12
CA ASN A 539 -23.84 13.22 4.97
C ASN A 539 -22.49 12.88 5.59
N HIS A 540 -21.39 13.06 4.85
CA HIS A 540 -20.05 12.80 5.35
C HIS A 540 -19.68 13.76 6.48
N HIS A 541 -19.86 15.07 6.31
CA HIS A 541 -19.60 16.03 7.38
C HIS A 541 -20.53 15.82 8.57
N TYR A 542 -21.81 15.56 8.32
CA TYR A 542 -22.78 15.26 9.36
C TYR A 542 -22.33 14.04 10.18
N ASN A 543 -22.11 12.89 9.53
CA ASN A 543 -21.67 11.67 10.21
C ASN A 543 -20.31 11.86 10.90
N TYR A 544 -19.34 12.53 10.26
CA TYR A 544 -18.05 12.81 10.90
C TYR A 544 -18.21 13.54 12.23
N LEU A 545 -19.19 14.45 12.33
CA LEU A 545 -19.47 15.22 13.54
C LEU A 545 -20.36 14.46 14.53
N THR A 546 -21.43 13.82 14.06
CA THR A 546 -22.57 13.36 14.87
C THR A 546 -22.71 11.84 14.97
N ASP A 547 -21.94 11.04 14.22
CA ASP A 547 -22.04 9.58 14.23
C ASP A 547 -22.03 9.06 15.68
N PRO A 548 -22.99 8.20 16.09
CA PRO A 548 -23.14 7.75 17.48
C PRO A 548 -21.86 7.15 18.08
N THR A 549 -21.07 6.46 17.25
CA THR A 549 -19.91 5.67 17.69
C THR A 549 -18.62 6.45 17.54
N TYR A 550 -18.42 7.09 16.39
CA TYR A 550 -17.15 7.72 16.01
C TYR A 550 -17.24 9.22 15.77
N GLY A 551 -18.44 9.79 15.89
CA GLY A 551 -18.67 11.21 15.71
C GLY A 551 -17.84 12.03 16.69
N ARG A 552 -17.24 13.12 16.21
CA ARG A 552 -16.33 13.95 17.01
C ARG A 552 -16.95 14.47 18.30
N PHE A 553 -18.25 14.80 18.29
CA PHE A 553 -18.94 15.18 19.52
C PHE A 553 -19.08 14.03 20.51
N ASN A 554 -19.36 12.81 20.03
CA ASN A 554 -19.50 11.64 20.89
C ASN A 554 -18.16 11.23 21.49
N LEU A 555 -17.06 11.33 20.75
CA LEU A 555 -15.71 11.12 21.29
C LEU A 555 -15.38 12.12 22.41
N LEU A 556 -15.71 13.41 22.23
CA LEU A 556 -15.51 14.42 23.28
C LEU A 556 -16.41 14.18 24.50
N ARG A 557 -17.68 13.81 24.29
CA ARG A 557 -18.61 13.44 25.38
C ARG A 557 -18.08 12.25 26.16
N ALA A 558 -17.66 11.19 25.48
CA ALA A 558 -17.13 9.98 26.11
C ALA A 558 -15.90 10.28 26.97
N GLY A 559 -15.01 11.17 26.52
CA GLY A 559 -13.89 11.65 27.31
C GLY A 559 -14.32 12.25 28.67
N TRP A 560 -15.27 13.18 28.65
CA TRP A 560 -15.80 13.78 29.89
C TRP A 560 -16.67 12.84 30.71
N GLN A 561 -17.40 11.92 30.08
CA GLN A 561 -18.18 10.90 30.78
C GLN A 561 -17.27 10.00 31.61
N ARG A 562 -16.14 9.55 31.05
CA ARG A 562 -15.11 8.81 31.81
C ARG A 562 -14.59 9.61 33.01
N VAL A 563 -14.49 10.94 32.92
CA VAL A 563 -14.11 11.77 34.08
C VAL A 563 -15.18 11.76 35.17
N LEU A 564 -16.46 11.76 34.78
CA LEU A 564 -17.59 11.68 35.70
C LEU A 564 -17.73 10.30 36.34
N ASP A 565 -17.48 9.24 35.60
CA ASP A 565 -17.61 7.86 36.08
C ASP A 565 -16.49 7.49 37.07
N ASN A 566 -15.34 8.15 36.98
CA ASN A 566 -14.17 7.91 37.84
C ASN A 566 -14.20 8.69 39.18
N ASN A 567 -15.38 8.79 39.82
CA ASN A 567 -15.58 9.40 41.14
C ASN A 567 -14.87 10.77 41.33
N PRO A 568 -15.18 11.77 40.49
CA PRO A 568 -14.50 13.06 40.51
C PRO A 568 -14.79 13.86 41.79
N THR A 569 -13.89 14.78 42.13
CA THR A 569 -14.18 15.82 43.13
C THR A 569 -15.33 16.72 42.65
N ARG A 570 -16.05 17.35 43.58
CA ARG A 570 -17.14 18.29 43.25
C ARG A 570 -16.73 19.37 42.23
N GLN A 571 -15.53 19.93 42.37
CA GLN A 571 -15.00 20.91 41.43
C GLN A 571 -14.84 20.32 40.03
N ARG A 572 -14.29 19.10 39.93
CA ARG A 572 -14.10 18.40 38.66
C ARG A 572 -15.43 18.02 38.01
N THR A 573 -16.45 17.66 38.79
CA THR A 573 -17.83 17.48 38.30
C THR A 573 -18.40 18.75 37.67
N VAL A 574 -18.25 19.90 38.33
CA VAL A 574 -18.72 21.19 37.80
C VAL A 574 -18.03 21.53 36.48
N ILE A 575 -16.70 21.32 36.39
CA ILE A 575 -15.93 21.55 35.17
C ILE A 575 -16.38 20.60 34.05
N ALA A 576 -16.58 19.32 34.34
CA ALA A 576 -17.02 18.34 33.35
C ALA A 576 -18.41 18.68 32.79
N ASN A 577 -19.38 18.99 33.66
CA ASN A 577 -20.72 19.38 33.25
C ASN A 577 -20.73 20.67 32.41
N ALA A 578 -19.91 21.66 32.78
CA ALA A 578 -19.79 22.90 32.00
C ALA A 578 -19.23 22.65 30.59
N ASN A 579 -18.25 21.75 30.44
CA ASN A 579 -17.70 21.40 29.12
C ASN A 579 -18.66 20.53 28.30
N LEU A 580 -19.37 19.58 28.92
CA LEU A 580 -20.44 18.81 28.26
C LEU A 580 -21.54 19.71 27.72
N ALA A 581 -21.95 20.74 28.49
CA ALA A 581 -22.93 21.73 28.02
C ALA A 581 -22.46 22.48 26.77
N LYS A 582 -21.18 22.88 26.70
CA LYS A 582 -20.58 23.52 25.51
C LYS A 582 -20.54 22.59 24.30
N ILE A 583 -20.15 21.33 24.50
CA ILE A 583 -20.13 20.30 23.46
C ILE A 583 -21.54 20.10 22.89
N ASN A 584 -22.55 19.98 23.75
CA ASN A 584 -23.94 19.81 23.34
C ASN A 584 -24.51 21.05 22.64
N ALA A 585 -24.16 22.25 23.11
CA ALA A 585 -24.57 23.50 22.47
C ALA A 585 -24.03 23.61 21.03
N LEU A 586 -22.76 23.24 20.79
CA LEU A 586 -22.20 23.23 19.43
C LEU A 586 -22.78 22.09 18.59
N ALA A 587 -22.98 20.90 19.16
CA ALA A 587 -23.60 19.78 18.45
C ALA A 587 -25.00 20.11 17.95
N ALA A 588 -25.80 20.81 18.77
CA ALA A 588 -27.14 21.27 18.37
C ALA A 588 -27.10 22.29 17.22
N GLN A 589 -26.01 23.06 17.08
CA GLN A 589 -25.84 23.96 15.94
C GLN A 589 -25.57 23.20 14.64
N VAL A 590 -24.96 22.01 14.68
CA VAL A 590 -24.57 21.28 13.47
C VAL A 590 -25.75 20.93 12.57
N GLU A 591 -26.89 20.51 13.14
CA GLU A 591 -28.10 20.23 12.36
C GLU A 591 -28.60 21.45 11.58
N VAL A 592 -28.41 22.65 12.12
CA VAL A 592 -28.89 23.91 11.52
C VAL A 592 -27.85 24.52 10.59
N THR A 593 -26.56 24.32 10.87
CA THR A 593 -25.46 25.04 10.19
C THR A 593 -24.80 24.20 9.10
N VAL A 594 -24.74 22.87 9.25
CA VAL A 594 -24.17 21.96 8.25
C VAL A 594 -25.27 21.53 7.27
N VAL A 595 -25.86 22.52 6.63
CA VAL A 595 -26.71 22.33 5.45
C VAL A 595 -25.80 22.42 4.23
N PHE A 596 -26.10 21.71 3.15
CA PHE A 596 -25.47 21.98 1.86
C PHE A 596 -26.61 22.38 0.93
N ASN A 597 -26.56 23.61 0.42
CA ASN A 597 -27.59 24.11 -0.47
C ASN A 597 -27.48 23.41 -1.84
N GLU A 598 -28.45 22.56 -2.16
CA GLU A 598 -28.50 21.81 -3.42
C GLU A 598 -29.17 22.61 -4.56
N THR A 599 -29.69 23.81 -4.26
CA THR A 599 -30.45 24.62 -5.21
C THR A 599 -29.70 24.92 -6.52
N PRO A 600 -28.39 25.26 -6.52
CA PRO A 600 -27.67 25.53 -7.76
C PRO A 600 -27.56 24.34 -8.72
N PHE A 601 -27.87 23.13 -8.25
CA PHE A 601 -27.81 21.87 -9.00
C PHE A 601 -29.19 21.32 -9.39
N SER A 602 -30.24 22.08 -9.14
CA SER A 602 -31.63 21.64 -9.29
C SER A 602 -32.29 22.14 -10.58
N THR A 603 -31.57 22.92 -11.37
CA THR A 603 -31.99 23.52 -12.65
C THR A 603 -31.22 22.89 -13.80
#